data_AF-A0A7X5KT21-F1
#
_entry.id   AF-A0A7X5KT21-F1
#
_cell.length_a   1.000
_cell.length_b   1.000
_cell.length_c   1.000
_cell.angle_alpha   90.00
_cell.angle_beta   90.00
_cell.angle_gamma   90.00
#
_symmetry.space_group_name_H-M   'P 1'
#
loop_
_entity.id
_entity.type
_entity.pdbx_description
1 polymer ?
#
loop_
_entity_poly.entity_id
_entity_poly.type
_entity_poly.pdbx_seq_one_letter_code
_entity_poly.pdbx_strand_id
1 'polypeptide(L)'
;MRAVIAEIADTYGIEKQSDIAIEEMAELTKALLKFRRTIPTHTEAVTAAKNIVEELADVQIMILQLEYLLRSLGWTTEGEWYKIIKEKINRQLGRIAAEREQQFHNEVEQ
;
A
#
# COMPACT_ATOMS: atom_id res chain seq x y z
N MET A 1 -2.74 -2.94 19.92
CA MET A 1 -2.85 -2.95 18.45
C MET A 1 -2.39 -4.28 17.86
N ARG A 2 -1.11 -4.69 17.92
CA ARG A 2 -0.64 -5.97 17.34
C ARG A 2 -1.41 -7.21 17.86
N ALA A 3 -1.66 -7.31 19.17
CA ALA A 3 -2.43 -8.41 19.74
C ALA A 3 -3.89 -8.47 19.22
N VAL A 4 -4.53 -7.30 19.03
CA VAL A 4 -5.91 -7.22 18.50
C VAL A 4 -5.94 -7.63 17.02
N ILE A 5 -4.96 -7.19 16.24
CA ILE A 5 -4.79 -7.61 14.83
C ILE A 5 -4.61 -9.13 14.73
N ALA A 6 -3.78 -9.71 15.59
CA ALA A 6 -3.57 -11.15 15.66
C ALA A 6 -4.86 -11.91 16.01
N GLU A 7 -5.58 -11.47 17.04
CA GLU A 7 -6.85 -12.07 17.46
C GLU A 7 -7.91 -12.07 16.34
N ILE A 8 -8.07 -10.95 15.63
CA ILE A 8 -8.99 -10.85 14.49
C ILE A 8 -8.54 -11.78 13.35
N ALA A 9 -7.25 -11.77 13.03
CA ALA A 9 -6.69 -12.57 11.95
C ALA A 9 -6.84 -14.07 12.21
N ASP A 10 -6.51 -14.53 13.43
CA ASP A 10 -6.65 -15.93 13.85
C ASP A 10 -8.12 -16.39 13.85
N THR A 11 -9.05 -15.50 14.21
CA THR A 11 -10.49 -15.79 14.23
C THR A 11 -11.04 -16.11 12.84
N TYR A 12 -10.57 -15.40 11.81
CA TYR A 12 -11.16 -15.49 10.46
C TYR A 12 -10.31 -16.26 9.45
N GLY A 13 -8.99 -16.38 9.68
CA GLY A 13 -8.09 -17.15 8.83
C GLY A 13 -7.80 -16.53 7.46
N ILE A 14 -6.84 -17.14 6.75
CA ILE A 14 -6.22 -16.56 5.54
C ILE A 14 -7.18 -16.39 4.36
N GLU A 15 -8.10 -17.33 4.13
CA GLU A 15 -9.03 -17.27 2.99
C GLU A 15 -9.97 -16.07 3.13
N LYS A 16 -10.71 -16.01 4.24
CA LYS A 16 -11.63 -14.91 4.50
C LYS A 16 -10.92 -13.56 4.56
N GLN A 17 -9.76 -13.49 5.21
CA GLN A 17 -9.02 -12.23 5.30
C GLN A 17 -8.45 -11.77 3.95
N SER A 18 -8.15 -12.71 3.04
CA SER A 18 -7.76 -12.37 1.67
C SER A 18 -8.92 -11.76 0.89
N ASP A 19 -10.14 -12.30 1.03
CA ASP A 19 -11.33 -11.76 0.36
C ASP A 19 -11.64 -10.34 0.84
N ILE A 20 -11.60 -10.10 2.15
CA ILE A 20 -11.81 -8.76 2.70
C ILE A 20 -10.70 -7.80 2.25
N ALA A 21 -9.43 -8.24 2.23
CA ALA A 21 -8.35 -7.41 1.74
C ALA A 21 -8.56 -7.00 0.27
N ILE A 22 -9.11 -7.89 -0.57
CA ILE A 22 -9.46 -7.58 -1.96
C ILE A 22 -10.58 -6.53 -2.02
N GLU A 23 -11.59 -6.63 -1.17
CA GLU A 23 -12.68 -5.66 -1.07
C GLU A 23 -12.16 -4.26 -0.69
N GLU A 24 -11.37 -4.15 0.38
CA GLU A 24 -10.82 -2.87 0.84
C GLU A 24 -9.87 -2.26 -0.21
N MET A 25 -9.06 -3.08 -0.89
CA MET A 25 -8.21 -2.60 -1.99
C MET A 25 -9.03 -2.08 -3.17
N ALA A 26 -10.21 -2.67 -3.43
CA ALA A 26 -11.12 -2.19 -4.47
C ALA A 26 -11.76 -0.85 -4.09
N GLU A 27 -12.15 -0.66 -2.82
CA GLU A 27 -12.66 0.62 -2.32
C GLU A 27 -11.59 1.72 -2.34
N LEU A 28 -10.36 1.43 -1.90
CA LEU A 28 -9.24 2.35 -2.02
C LEU A 28 -8.99 2.74 -3.49
N THR A 29 -9.06 1.77 -4.41
CA THR A 29 -8.94 2.04 -5.86
C THR A 29 -10.04 3.01 -6.33
N LYS A 30 -11.29 2.80 -5.90
CA LYS A 30 -12.41 3.70 -6.24
C LYS A 30 -12.20 5.11 -5.65
N ALA A 31 -11.75 5.22 -4.40
CA ALA A 31 -11.49 6.49 -3.73
C ALA A 31 -10.39 7.30 -4.45
N LEU A 32 -9.29 6.65 -4.82
CA LEU A 32 -8.21 7.25 -5.61
C LEU A 32 -8.70 7.74 -6.99
N LEU A 33 -9.54 6.94 -7.67
CA LEU A 33 -10.14 7.34 -8.96
C LEU A 33 -11.07 8.55 -8.80
N LYS A 34 -11.86 8.61 -7.73
CA LYS A 34 -12.74 9.75 -7.44
C LYS A 34 -11.92 11.00 -7.19
N PHE A 35 -10.88 10.93 -6.35
CA PHE A 35 -9.99 12.06 -6.09
C PHE A 35 -9.29 12.56 -7.36
N ARG A 36 -8.82 11.66 -8.23
CA ARG A 36 -8.21 12.08 -9.51
C ARG A 36 -9.18 12.89 -10.39
N ARG A 37 -10.48 12.60 -10.34
CA ARG A 37 -11.52 13.32 -11.09
C ARG A 37 -11.87 14.68 -10.50
N THR A 38 -11.58 14.94 -9.22
CA THR A 38 -11.85 16.24 -8.58
C THR A 38 -10.72 17.25 -8.81
N ILE A 39 -9.52 16.80 -9.23
CA ILE A 39 -8.36 17.68 -9.49
C ILE A 39 -8.70 18.79 -10.51
N PRO A 40 -9.37 18.53 -11.65
CA PRO A 40 -9.65 19.59 -12.64
C PRO A 40 -10.69 20.61 -12.20
N THR A 41 -11.62 20.24 -11.31
CA THR A 41 -12.76 21.09 -10.92
C THR A 41 -12.60 21.69 -9.52
N HIS A 42 -11.68 21.16 -8.71
CA HIS A 42 -11.46 21.46 -7.29
C HIS A 42 -12.68 21.31 -6.36
N THR A 43 -13.85 21.02 -6.90
CA THR A 43 -15.06 20.65 -6.16
C THR A 43 -14.87 19.32 -5.46
N GLU A 44 -15.26 19.22 -4.18
CA GLU A 44 -15.22 17.98 -3.39
C GLU A 44 -13.83 17.37 -3.13
N ALA A 45 -12.73 18.07 -3.47
CA ALA A 45 -11.37 17.53 -3.28
C ALA A 45 -11.06 17.15 -1.82
N VAL A 46 -11.53 17.95 -0.86
CA VAL A 46 -11.39 17.65 0.58
C VAL A 46 -12.14 16.39 0.97
N THR A 47 -13.38 16.23 0.51
CA THR A 47 -14.19 15.03 0.79
C THR A 47 -13.54 13.80 0.15
N ALA A 48 -13.12 13.89 -1.11
CA ALA A 48 -12.45 12.79 -1.79
C ALA A 48 -11.12 12.41 -1.11
N ALA A 49 -10.37 13.38 -0.57
CA ALA A 49 -9.17 13.10 0.21
C ALA A 49 -9.46 12.39 1.54
N LYS A 50 -10.55 12.76 2.24
CA LYS A 50 -10.98 12.06 3.47
C LYS A 50 -11.32 10.61 3.20
N ASN A 51 -12.06 10.34 2.11
CA ASN A 51 -12.35 8.96 1.71
C ASN A 51 -11.07 8.17 1.46
N ILE A 52 -10.06 8.74 0.78
CA ILE A 52 -8.76 8.05 0.63
C ILE A 52 -8.15 7.69 1.98
N VAL A 53 -8.21 8.58 2.97
CA VAL A 53 -7.64 8.32 4.31
C VAL A 53 -8.34 7.15 4.99
N GLU A 54 -9.67 7.07 4.90
CA GLU A 54 -10.46 5.97 5.46
C GLU A 54 -10.11 4.65 4.78
N GLU A 55 -10.25 4.56 3.46
CA GLU A 55 -9.99 3.32 2.72
C GLU A 55 -8.51 2.87 2.82
N LEU A 56 -7.57 3.82 2.92
CA LEU A 56 -6.16 3.50 3.12
C LEU A 56 -5.91 2.92 4.51
N ALA A 57 -6.62 3.41 5.54
CA ALA A 57 -6.54 2.85 6.88
C ALA A 57 -7.10 1.43 6.92
N ASP A 58 -8.22 1.18 6.23
CA ASP A 58 -8.82 -0.15 6.13
C ASP A 58 -7.89 -1.13 5.41
N VAL A 59 -7.34 -0.74 4.25
CA VAL A 59 -6.30 -1.54 3.57
C VAL A 59 -5.07 -1.78 4.45
N GLN A 60 -4.62 -0.78 5.21
CA GLN A 60 -3.47 -0.93 6.09
C GLN A 60 -3.73 -1.96 7.20
N ILE A 61 -4.95 -1.99 7.76
CA ILE A 61 -5.37 -2.99 8.73
C ILE A 61 -5.35 -4.39 8.10
N MET A 62 -5.89 -4.52 6.89
CA MET A 62 -5.92 -5.81 6.18
C MET A 62 -4.52 -6.33 5.85
N ILE A 63 -3.60 -5.46 5.43
CA ILE A 63 -2.20 -5.82 5.20
C ILE A 63 -1.55 -6.35 6.49
N LEU A 64 -1.82 -5.73 7.64
CA LEU A 64 -1.26 -6.17 8.92
C LEU A 64 -1.79 -7.56 9.34
N GLN A 65 -3.08 -7.83 9.10
CA GLN A 65 -3.67 -9.14 9.38
C GLN A 65 -3.11 -10.23 8.45
N LEU A 66 -2.95 -9.93 7.16
CA LEU A 66 -2.32 -10.83 6.20
C LEU A 66 -0.85 -11.08 6.50
N GLU A 67 -0.06 -10.04 6.81
CA GLU A 67 1.35 -10.20 7.20
C GLU A 67 1.47 -11.15 8.40
N TYR A 68 0.62 -10.95 9.42
CA TYR A 68 0.59 -11.83 10.59
C TYR A 68 0.28 -13.28 10.20
N LEU A 69 -0.77 -13.53 9.42
CA LEU A 69 -1.15 -14.89 9.02
C LEU A 69 -0.06 -15.59 8.21
N LEU A 70 0.54 -14.91 7.24
CA LEU A 70 1.62 -15.48 6.42
C LEU A 70 2.83 -15.86 7.27
N ARG A 71 3.13 -15.08 8.31
CA ARG A 71 4.18 -15.40 9.28
C ARG A 71 3.79 -16.56 10.19
N SER A 72 2.57 -16.57 10.72
CA SER A 72 2.07 -17.64 11.59
C SER A 72 1.95 -18.99 10.88
N LEU A 73 1.67 -18.98 9.58
CA LEU A 73 1.67 -20.17 8.71
C LEU A 73 3.08 -20.64 8.33
N GLY A 74 4.13 -19.91 8.72
CA GLY A 74 5.53 -20.26 8.43
C GLY A 74 5.95 -20.03 6.99
N TRP A 75 5.20 -19.23 6.21
CA TRP A 75 5.54 -18.95 4.80
C TRP A 75 6.58 -17.83 4.67
N THR A 76 6.77 -17.05 5.73
CA THR A 76 7.82 -16.04 5.81
C THR A 76 8.15 -15.71 7.26
N THR A 77 9.29 -15.06 7.48
CA THR A 77 9.70 -14.47 8.75
C THR A 77 9.72 -12.94 8.68
N GLU A 78 9.79 -12.26 9.83
CA GLU A 78 9.97 -10.80 9.87
C GLU A 78 11.20 -10.33 9.09
N GLY A 79 12.29 -11.09 9.20
CA GLY A 79 13.55 -10.79 8.52
C GLY A 79 13.45 -10.90 7.02
N GLU A 80 12.81 -11.97 6.52
CA GLU A 80 12.57 -12.15 5.08
C GLU A 80 11.63 -11.08 4.52
N TRP A 81 10.55 -10.77 5.24
CA TRP A 81 9.62 -9.71 4.88
C TRP A 81 10.31 -8.35 4.75
N TYR A 82 11.10 -7.96 5.76
CA TYR A 82 11.86 -6.71 5.73
C TYR A 82 12.91 -6.69 4.62
N LYS A 83 13.58 -7.83 4.37
CA LYS A 83 14.53 -7.96 3.26
C LYS A 83 13.85 -7.71 1.91
N ILE A 84 12.68 -8.31 1.67
CA ILE A 84 11.89 -8.12 0.44
C ILE A 84 11.50 -6.64 0.26
N ILE A 85 11.04 -5.99 1.33
CA ILE A 85 10.68 -4.56 1.29
C ILE A 85 11.90 -3.71 0.95
N LYS A 86 13.03 -3.93 1.64
CA LYS A 86 14.27 -3.19 1.42
C LYS A 86 14.77 -3.32 -0.03
N GLU A 87 14.75 -4.54 -0.58
CA GLU A 87 15.11 -4.77 -1.98
C GLU A 87 14.18 -4.04 -2.95
N LYS A 88 12.87 -4.02 -2.70
CA LYS A 88 11.90 -3.27 -3.51
C LYS A 88 12.16 -1.76 -3.46
N ILE A 89 12.41 -1.21 -2.27
CA ILE A 89 12.73 0.22 -2.09
C ILE A 89 14.03 0.58 -2.82
N ASN A 90 15.09 -0.21 -2.65
CA ASN A 90 16.37 0.03 -3.31
C ASN A 90 16.23 0.06 -4.84
N ARG A 91 15.39 -0.80 -5.43
CA ARG A 91 15.10 -0.76 -6.88
C ARG A 91 14.43 0.54 -7.30
N GLN A 92 13.50 1.07 -6.51
CA GLN A 92 12.85 2.34 -6.81
C GLN A 92 13.83 3.52 -6.69
N LEU A 93 14.69 3.52 -5.65
CA LEU A 93 15.74 4.52 -5.49
C LEU A 93 16.72 4.51 -6.67
N GLY A 94 17.08 3.33 -7.17
CA GLY A 94 17.91 3.20 -8.38
C GLY A 94 17.27 3.83 -9.63
N ARG A 95 15.95 3.66 -9.82
CA ARG A 95 15.22 4.30 -10.93
C ARG A 95 15.23 5.83 -10.81
N ILE A 96 14.98 6.35 -9.61
CA ILE A 96 15.02 7.80 -9.34
C ILE A 96 16.42 8.36 -9.65
N ALA A 97 17.49 7.64 -9.28
CA ALA A 97 18.86 8.07 -9.57
C ALA A 97 19.14 8.13 -11.08
N ALA A 98 18.72 7.10 -11.82
CA ALA A 98 18.88 7.06 -13.28
C ALA A 98 18.06 8.17 -13.98
N GLU A 99 16.82 8.41 -13.55
CA GLU A 99 15.98 9.50 -14.07
C GLU A 99 16.63 10.87 -13.85
N ARG A 100 17.25 11.10 -12.68
CA ARG A 100 17.98 12.34 -12.37
C ARG A 100 19.25 12.51 -13.21
N GLU A 101 20.00 11.43 -13.42
CA GLU A 101 21.21 11.46 -14.27
C GLU A 101 20.85 11.78 -15.72
N GLN A 102 19.76 11.19 -16.23
CA GLN A 102 19.26 11.48 -17.57
C GLN A 102 18.77 12.92 -17.70
N GLN A 103 18.06 13.46 -16.71
CA GLN A 103 17.65 14.86 -16.68
C GLN A 103 18.85 15.80 -16.71
N PHE A 104 19.87 15.54 -15.90
CA PHE A 104 21.10 16.32 -15.89
C PHE A 104 21.83 16.28 -17.24
N HIS A 105 21.93 15.12 -17.89
CA HIS A 105 22.54 15.01 -19.22
C HIS A 105 21.80 15.84 -20.27
N ASN A 106 20.46 15.76 -20.28
CA ASN A 106 19.61 16.51 -21.20
C ASN A 106 19.71 18.04 -20.99
N GLU A 107 19.92 18.50 -19.75
CA GLU A 107 20.08 19.92 -19.43
C GLU A 107 21.46 20.47 -19.80
N VAL A 108 22.49 19.62 -19.85
CA VAL A 108 23.87 20.01 -20.21
C VAL A 108 24.11 19.98 -21.73
N GLU A 109 23.37 19.14 -22.47
CA GLU A 109 23.45 19.04 -23.93
C GLU A 109 22.58 20.09 -24.69
N GLN A 110 21.76 20.87 -23.98
CA GLN A 110 20.94 21.99 -24.53
C GLN A 110 21.62 23.34 -24.35
#